data_AF-A0A5C8ZTH7-F1
#
_entry.id   AF-A0A5C8ZTH7-F1
#
_cell.length_a   1.000
_cell.length_b   1.000
_cell.length_c   1.000
_cell.angle_alpha   90.00
_cell.angle_beta   90.00
_cell.angle_gamma   90.00
#
_symmetry.space_group_name_H-M   'P 1'
#
loop_
_entity.id
_entity.type
_entity.pdbx_description
1 polymer ?
#
loop_
_entity_poly.entity_id
_entity_poly.type
_entity_poly.pdbx_seq_one_letter_code
_entity_poly.pdbx_strand_id
1 'polypeptide(L)' 'MARQFMSKGARWIGLALTLAMFVFSTWMYLQTGDWVALVFAGGSFGYAIFFMAAKKAGNKEIS' A
#
# COMPACT_ATOMS: atom_id res chain seq x y z
N MET A 1 23.65 6.95 -7.97
CA MET A 1 22.61 5.92 -8.11
C MET A 1 22.37 5.25 -6.76
N ALA A 2 21.37 5.67 -5.99
CA ALA A 2 21.04 5.02 -4.72
C ALA A 2 20.19 3.76 -4.99
N ARG A 3 20.84 2.65 -5.36
CA ARG A 3 20.19 1.35 -5.48
C ARG A 3 20.02 0.77 -4.09
N GLN A 4 19.02 1.27 -3.35
CA GLN A 4 18.63 0.68 -2.08
C GLN A 4 18.06 -0.71 -2.36
N PHE A 5 18.84 -1.73 -2.01
CA PHE A 5 18.32 -3.07 -1.74
C PHE A 5 17.24 -2.92 -0.67
N MET A 6 15.97 -2.80 -1.05
CA MET A 6 14.85 -2.90 -0.12
C MET A 6 14.95 -4.28 0.53
N SER A 7 15.50 -4.33 1.74
CA SER A 7 15.59 -5.58 2.50
C SER A 7 14.17 -6.12 2.64
N LYS A 8 14.01 -7.45 2.64
CA LYS A 8 12.69 -8.08 2.81
C LYS A 8 11.93 -7.47 4.00
N GLY A 9 12.64 -7.07 5.06
CA GLY A 9 12.11 -6.34 6.21
C GLY A 9 11.52 -4.97 5.87
N ALA A 10 12.21 -4.13 5.08
CA ALA A 10 11.68 -2.83 4.66
C ALA A 10 10.38 -2.95 3.86
N ARG A 11 10.25 -4.01 3.06
CA ARG A 11 9.04 -4.31 2.29
C ARG A 11 7.86 -4.69 3.19
N TRP A 12 8.09 -5.54 4.19
CA TRP A 12 7.08 -5.92 5.18
C TRP A 12 6.67 -4.77 6.09
N ILE A 13 7.63 -3.94 6.51
CA ILE A 13 7.36 -2.72 7.29
C ILE A 13 6.50 -1.76 6.48
N GLY A 14 6.83 -1.53 5.21
CA GLY A 14 6.01 -0.69 4.33
C GLY A 14 4.59 -1.21 4.19
N LEU A 15 4.42 -2.52 3.98
CA LEU A 15 3.11 -3.16 3.85
C LEU A 15 2.26 -3.07 5.12
N ALA A 16 2.88 -3.29 6.28
CA ALA A 16 2.24 -3.15 7.59
C ALA A 16 1.82 -1.70 7.85
N LEU A 17 2.66 -0.73 7.48
CA LEU A 17 2.37 0.69 7.64
C LEU A 17 1.20 1.13 6.74
N THR A 18 1.15 0.66 5.50
CA THR A 18 0.04 0.95 4.58
C THR A 18 -1.27 0.34 5.08
N LEU A 19 -1.23 -0.89 5.62
CA LEU A 19 -2.42 -1.54 6.20
C LEU A 19 -2.92 -0.77 7.43
N ALA A 20 -2.03 -0.37 8.33
CA ALA A 20 -2.37 0.42 9.51
C ALA A 20 -3.00 1.77 9.12
N MET A 21 -2.43 2.45 8.12
CA MET A 21 -2.99 3.69 7.58
C MET A 21 -4.37 3.49 6.97
N PHE A 22 -4.58 2.41 6.22
CA PHE A 22 -5.87 2.10 5.61
C PHE A 22 -6.97 1.87 6.67
N VAL A 23 -6.68 1.06 7.70
CA VAL A 23 -7.62 0.78 8.78
C VAL A 23 -7.90 2.05 9.60
N PHE A 24 -6.86 2.80 9.97
CA PHE A 24 -7.00 4.04 10.72
C PHE A 24 -7.82 5.07 9.96
N SER A 25 -7.54 5.25 8.67
CA SER A 25 -8.26 6.19 7.82
C SER A 25 -9.72 5.78 7.62
N THR A 26 -10.00 4.50 7.41
CA THR A 26 -11.39 3.99 7.30
C THR A 26 -12.17 4.21 8.60
N TRP A 27 -11.53 3.96 9.75
CA TRP A 27 -12.16 4.20 11.06
C TRP A 27 -12.44 5.69 11.30
N MET A 28 -11.48 6.56 10.96
CA MET A 28 -11.64 8.02 11.05
C MET A 28 -12.76 8.53 10.12
N TYR A 29 -12.91 7.95 8.92
CA TYR A 29 -14.00 8.28 8.03
C TYR A 29 -15.38 7.96 8.65
N LEU A 30 -15.50 6.79 9.28
CA LEU A 30 -16.73 6.37 9.95
C LEU A 30 -17.05 7.24 11.18
N GLN A 31 -16.04 7.69 11.91
CA GLN A 31 -16.21 8.52 13.11
C GLN A 31 -16.56 9.98 12.79
N THR A 32 -15.92 10.55 11.76
CA THR A 32 -15.83 12.00 11.58
C THR A 32 -16.46 12.48 10.27
N GLY A 33 -16.72 11.58 9.32
CA GLY A 33 -17.29 11.91 8.01
C GLY A 33 -16.35 12.70 7.08
N ASP A 34 -15.04 12.75 7.40
CA ASP A 34 -14.07 13.58 6.69
C ASP A 34 -13.64 12.94 5.36
N TRP A 35 -13.85 13.65 4.25
CA TRP A 35 -13.57 13.19 2.90
C TRP A 35 -12.07 12.95 2.64
N VAL A 36 -11.18 13.57 3.42
CA VAL A 36 -9.72 13.35 3.32
C VAL A 36 -9.34 11.91 3.67
N ALA A 37 -10.10 11.28 4.58
CA ALA A 37 -9.88 9.90 4.96
C ALA A 37 -10.25 8.92 3.82
N LEU A 38 -11.25 9.25 3.00
CA LEU A 38 -11.55 8.48 1.78
C LEU A 38 -10.41 8.52 0.77
N VAL A 39 -9.73 9.67 0.62
CA VAL A 39 -8.58 9.80 -0.29
C VAL A 39 -7.40 8.96 0.21
N PHE A 40 -7.14 8.94 1.51
CA PHE A 40 -6.08 8.12 2.10
C PHE A 40 -6.38 6.62 2.03
N ALA A 41 -7.64 6.22 2.27
CA ALA A 41 -8.09 4.84 2.09
C ALA A 41 -7.98 4.41 0.62
N GLY A 42 -8.43 5.24 -0.31
CA GLY A 42 -8.34 5.00 -1.75
C GLY A 42 -6.90 4.92 -2.25
N GLY A 43 -6.01 5.81 -1.80
CA GLY A 43 -4.58 5.80 -2.14
C GLY A 43 -3.88 4.53 -1.64
N SER A 44 -4.18 4.08 -0.42
CA SER A 44 -3.65 2.84 0.15
C SER A 44 -4.15 1.60 -0.61
N PHE A 45 -5.41 1.60 -1.03
CA PHE A 45 -5.98 0.54 -1.86
C PHE A 45 -5.35 0.51 -3.26
N GLY A 46 -5.14 1.68 -3.88
CA GLY A 46 -4.44 1.81 -5.15
C GLY A 46 -3.01 1.27 -5.09
N TYR A 47 -2.28 1.55 -4.00
CA TYR A 47 -0.94 1.01 -3.78
C TYR A 47 -0.94 -0.52 -3.62
N ALA A 48 -1.93 -1.08 -2.92
CA ALA A 48 -2.07 -2.53 -2.78
C ALA A 48 -2.33 -3.22 -4.13
N ILE A 49 -3.20 -2.64 -4.97
CA ILE A 49 -3.47 -3.14 -6.33
C ILE A 49 -2.21 -3.04 -7.20
N PHE A 50 -1.53 -1.90 -7.19
CA PHE A 50 -0.30 -1.70 -7.95
C PHE A 50 0.78 -2.72 -7.54
N PHE A 51 0.93 -3.00 -6.25
CA PHE A 51 1.86 -4.00 -5.75
C PHE A 51 1.51 -5.41 -6.22
N MET A 52 0.23 -5.79 -6.20
CA MET A 52 -0.23 -7.08 -6.74
C MET A 52 -0.05 -7.18 -8.25
N ALA A 53 -0.34 -6.11 -8.99
CA ALA A 53 -0.13 -6.04 -10.44
C ALA A 53 1.35 -6.13 -10.80
N ALA A 54 2.22 -5.41 -10.07
CA ALA A 54 3.67 -5.49 -10.23
C ALA A 54 4.22 -6.90 -9.94
N LYS A 55 3.68 -7.58 -8.92
CA LYS A 55 4.02 -8.98 -8.64
C LYS A 55 3.62 -9.93 -9.78
N LYS A 56 2.47 -9.68 -10.44
CA LYS A 56 1.99 -10.49 -11.57
C LYS A 56 2.77 -10.22 -12.87
N ALA A 57 3.21 -8.98 -13.09
CA ALA A 57 4.02 -8.60 -14.25
C ALA A 57 5.41 -9.25 -14.26
N GLY A 58 6.06 -9.37 -13.10
CA GLY A 58 7.35 -10.07 -12.97
C GLY A 58 7.30 -11.59 -13.19
N ASN A 59 6.11 -12.21 -13.23
CA ASN A 59 5.94 -13.65 -13.44
C ASN A 59 5.87 -14.04 -14.94
N LYS A 60 5.79 -13.07 -15.86
CA LYS A 60 5.70 -13.34 -17.31
C LYS A 60 7.04 -13.39 -18.04
N GLU A 61 8.12 -12.88 -17.45
CA GLU A 61 9.44 -12.85 -18.08
C GLU A 61 10.27 -14.13 -17.85
N ILE A 62 9.73 -15.14 -17.16
CA ILE A 62 10.44 -16.39 -16.78
C ILE A 62 9.65 -17.65 -17.19
N SER A 63 8.75 -17.56 -18.17
CA SER A 63 8.05 -18.73 -18.73
C SER A 63 8.40 -18.96 -20.19
#